data_AF-B2UDS0-F1
#
_entry.id   AF-B2UDS0-F1
#
_cell.length_a   1.000
_cell.length_b   1.000
_cell.length_c   1.000
_cell.angle_alpha   90.00
_cell.angle_beta   90.00
_cell.angle_gamma   90.00
#
_symmetry.space_group_name_H-M   'P 1'
#
loop_
_entity.id
_entity.type
_entity.pdbx_description
1 polymer ?
#
loop_
_entity_poly.entity_id
_entity_poly.type
_entity_poly.pdbx_seq_one_letter_code
_entity_poly.pdbx_strand_id
1 'polypeptide(L)'
;MKTKNFWLRTGPIALLTLVAVYGTFAGTNEPVVGWLRGTLAEPYLYKLHSGNSILFNISVGFLNSVVFWIMVVVYPERKRNKVLRENLRRRYQDFKESTVQTLLHAAGISCSTAEVRNLTDHRNFKAFFDANEKARWYDALNGLQDQRERIDDLLLEMEMLADEVRYVLDKINIDDEHVHASFKVLCAHILRLRRYSTYSYDQVKYIGQFVWGTLAQWSFVDGQLDVDPMQRLIDSI
;
A
#
# COMPACT_ATOMS: atom_id res chain seq x y z
N MET A 1 -13.05 -5.58 0.15
CA MET A 1 -13.24 -6.51 -0.98
C MET A 1 -11.99 -7.35 -1.32
N LYS A 2 -10.97 -7.44 -0.45
CA LYS A 2 -9.68 -8.15 -0.65
C LYS A 2 -9.74 -9.69 -0.62
N THR A 3 -10.82 -10.28 -0.11
CA THR A 3 -10.89 -11.74 0.12
C THR A 3 -11.36 -12.53 -1.11
N LYS A 4 -12.23 -11.98 -1.96
CA LYS A 4 -12.87 -12.77 -3.03
C LYS A 4 -11.88 -13.31 -4.07
N ASN A 5 -10.92 -12.53 -4.55
CA ASN A 5 -10.00 -12.97 -5.61
C ASN A 5 -8.89 -13.91 -5.12
N PHE A 6 -8.42 -13.73 -3.88
CA PHE A 6 -7.48 -14.67 -3.25
C PHE A 6 -8.14 -16.04 -3.08
N TRP A 7 -9.34 -16.10 -2.49
CA TRP A 7 -10.08 -17.37 -2.31
C TRP A 7 -10.50 -18.02 -3.62
N LEU A 8 -10.76 -17.26 -4.69
CA LEU A 8 -11.03 -17.84 -6.02
C LEU A 8 -9.80 -18.55 -6.61
N ARG A 9 -8.59 -18.00 -6.39
CA ARG A 9 -7.34 -18.59 -6.89
C ARG A 9 -6.77 -19.68 -5.97
N THR A 10 -6.90 -19.53 -4.66
CA THR A 10 -6.37 -20.48 -3.68
C THR A 10 -7.38 -21.54 -3.25
N GLY A 11 -8.67 -21.33 -3.48
CA GLY A 11 -9.74 -22.28 -3.16
C GLY A 11 -9.55 -23.65 -3.82
N PRO A 12 -9.27 -23.74 -5.13
CA PRO A 12 -8.96 -25.00 -5.79
C PRO A 12 -7.72 -25.68 -5.20
N ILE A 13 -6.66 -24.91 -4.90
CA ILE A 13 -5.43 -25.43 -4.30
C ILE A 13 -5.70 -25.96 -2.88
N ALA A 14 -6.49 -25.25 -2.08
CA ALA A 14 -6.86 -25.67 -0.73
C ALA A 14 -7.71 -26.95 -0.76
N LEU A 15 -8.69 -27.03 -1.68
CA LEU A 15 -9.49 -28.24 -1.87
C LEU A 15 -8.62 -29.43 -2.29
N LEU A 16 -7.75 -29.24 -3.28
CA LEU A 16 -6.82 -30.28 -3.73
C LEU A 16 -5.83 -30.68 -2.62
N THR A 17 -5.42 -29.74 -1.78
CA THR A 17 -4.58 -30.03 -0.61
C THR A 17 -5.34 -30.89 0.39
N LEU A 18 -6.62 -30.62 0.67
CA LEU A 18 -7.45 -31.47 1.53
C LEU A 18 -7.64 -32.87 0.94
N VAL A 19 -7.86 -32.97 -0.37
CA VAL A 19 -7.95 -34.25 -1.09
C VAL A 19 -6.62 -35.01 -1.02
N ALA A 20 -5.48 -34.32 -1.17
CA ALA A 20 -4.17 -34.94 -1.05
C ALA A 20 -3.87 -35.38 0.39
N VAL A 21 -4.23 -34.59 1.40
CA VAL A 21 -4.14 -35.02 2.81
C VAL A 21 -5.00 -36.27 3.04
N TYR A 22 -6.23 -36.31 2.51
CA TYR A 22 -7.05 -37.51 2.58
C TYR A 22 -6.37 -38.69 1.87
N GLY A 23 -5.83 -38.48 0.67
CA GLY A 23 -5.17 -39.48 -0.14
C GLY A 23 -3.91 -40.07 0.50
N THR A 24 -3.15 -39.28 1.29
CA THR A 24 -2.02 -39.81 2.06
C THR A 24 -2.48 -40.76 3.17
N PHE A 25 -3.58 -40.47 3.86
CA PHE A 25 -4.14 -41.39 4.85
C PHE A 25 -4.84 -42.60 4.22
N ALA A 26 -5.54 -42.42 3.09
CA ALA A 26 -6.25 -43.50 2.41
C ALA A 26 -5.33 -44.49 1.67
N GLY A 27 -4.19 -43.98 1.18
CA GLY A 27 -3.23 -44.75 0.38
C GLY A 27 -2.13 -45.44 1.18
N THR A 28 -1.94 -45.08 2.46
CA THR A 28 -0.84 -45.67 3.25
C THR A 28 -1.11 -47.14 3.60
N ASN A 29 -0.03 -47.92 3.73
CA ASN A 29 -0.04 -49.29 4.24
C ASN A 29 0.55 -49.36 5.65
N GLU A 30 0.95 -48.22 6.21
CA GLU A 30 1.59 -48.17 7.51
C GLU A 30 0.55 -48.24 8.65
N PRO A 31 0.88 -48.91 9.76
CA PRO A 31 0.00 -48.92 10.92
C PRO A 31 -0.14 -47.50 11.47
N VAL A 32 -1.33 -47.16 11.98
CA VAL A 32 -1.66 -45.81 12.48
C VAL A 32 -0.57 -45.31 13.42
N VAL A 33 -0.14 -44.07 13.22
CA VAL A 33 0.99 -43.46 13.96
C VAL A 33 0.72 -43.58 15.47
N GLY A 34 1.74 -43.93 16.25
CA GLY A 34 1.56 -44.43 17.63
C GLY A 34 0.79 -43.51 18.60
N TRP A 35 0.80 -42.20 18.36
CA TRP A 35 0.08 -41.19 19.15
C TRP A 35 -1.42 -41.10 18.84
N LEU A 36 -1.89 -41.72 17.75
CA LEU A 36 -3.30 -41.79 17.35
C LEU A 36 -3.95 -43.15 17.68
N ARG A 37 -3.15 -44.13 18.12
CA ARG A 37 -3.66 -45.45 18.56
C ARG A 37 -4.44 -45.30 19.87
N GLY A 38 -5.60 -45.94 19.95
CA GLY A 38 -6.54 -45.86 21.07
C GLY A 38 -7.46 -44.63 21.05
N THR A 39 -7.37 -43.76 20.04
CA THR A 39 -8.26 -42.60 19.91
C THR A 39 -9.53 -42.94 19.14
N LEU A 40 -10.57 -42.10 19.27
CA LEU A 40 -11.80 -42.23 18.49
C LEU A 40 -11.58 -42.16 16.96
N ALA A 41 -10.42 -41.63 16.51
CA ALA A 41 -10.07 -41.52 15.10
C ALA A 41 -9.46 -42.81 14.52
N GLU A 42 -8.92 -43.70 15.35
CA GLU A 42 -8.27 -44.95 14.94
C GLU A 42 -9.15 -45.86 14.06
N PRO A 43 -10.40 -46.20 14.45
CA PRO A 43 -11.24 -47.07 13.63
C PRO A 43 -11.65 -46.45 12.29
N TYR A 44 -11.68 -45.11 12.19
CA TYR A 44 -11.94 -44.42 10.93
C TYR A 44 -10.73 -44.45 10.01
N LEU A 45 -9.53 -44.19 10.54
CA LEU A 45 -8.27 -44.27 9.80
C LEU A 45 -7.98 -45.69 9.28
N TYR A 46 -8.29 -46.72 10.07
CA TYR A 46 -8.13 -48.11 9.64
C TYR A 46 -9.07 -48.50 8.48
N LYS A 47 -10.31 -48.00 8.46
CA LYS A 47 -11.25 -48.24 7.35
C LYS A 47 -10.82 -47.57 6.05
N LEU A 48 -9.99 -46.55 6.15
CA LEU A 48 -9.51 -45.73 5.05
C LEU A 48 -8.33 -46.37 4.31
N HIS A 49 -7.61 -47.31 4.93
CA HIS A 49 -6.48 -48.00 4.32
C HIS A 49 -6.92 -48.88 3.14
N SER A 50 -6.65 -48.40 1.93
CA SER A 50 -6.78 -49.19 0.69
C SER A 50 -5.48 -49.87 0.27
N GLY A 51 -4.35 -49.44 0.83
CA GLY A 51 -3.01 -49.89 0.48
C GLY A 51 -2.53 -49.50 -0.92
N ASN A 52 -3.17 -48.50 -1.53
CA ASN A 52 -2.83 -48.01 -2.84
C ASN A 52 -1.62 -47.06 -2.81
N SER A 53 -0.42 -47.62 -3.04
CA SER A 53 0.85 -46.88 -3.06
C SER A 53 0.91 -45.80 -4.15
N ILE A 54 0.16 -45.94 -5.26
CA ILE A 54 0.07 -44.93 -6.31
C ILE A 54 -0.65 -43.69 -5.77
N LEU A 55 -1.80 -43.89 -5.11
CA LEU A 55 -2.57 -42.80 -4.48
C LEU A 55 -1.73 -42.07 -3.42
N PHE A 56 -1.02 -42.83 -2.59
CA PHE A 56 -0.12 -42.28 -1.58
C PHE A 56 0.98 -41.41 -2.21
N ASN A 57 1.72 -41.95 -3.19
CA ASN A 57 2.84 -41.25 -3.82
C ASN A 57 2.40 -39.96 -4.54
N ILE A 58 1.27 -39.99 -5.25
CA ILE A 58 0.71 -38.79 -5.89
C ILE A 58 0.34 -37.73 -4.85
N SER A 59 -0.29 -38.16 -3.75
CA SER A 59 -0.72 -37.27 -2.68
C SER A 59 0.46 -36.60 -1.98
N VAL A 60 1.50 -37.38 -1.63
CA VAL A 60 2.74 -36.84 -1.05
C VAL A 60 3.45 -35.91 -2.02
N GLY A 61 3.54 -36.28 -3.30
CA GLY A 61 4.12 -35.44 -4.35
C GLY A 61 3.43 -34.08 -4.46
N PHE A 62 2.09 -34.07 -4.47
CA PHE A 62 1.30 -32.84 -4.51
C PHE A 62 1.53 -31.96 -3.27
N LEU A 63 1.48 -32.54 -2.07
CA LEU A 63 1.72 -31.81 -0.83
C LEU A 63 3.11 -31.18 -0.80
N ASN A 64 4.12 -31.93 -1.24
CA ASN A 64 5.48 -31.42 -1.35
C ASN A 64 5.54 -30.22 -2.32
N SER A 65 4.92 -30.32 -3.49
CA SER A 65 4.83 -29.21 -4.45
C SER A 65 4.15 -27.97 -3.86
N VAL A 66 3.07 -28.14 -3.09
CA VAL A 66 2.38 -27.02 -2.42
C VAL A 66 3.29 -26.35 -1.38
N VAL A 67 3.99 -27.14 -0.57
CA VAL A 67 4.95 -26.61 0.43
C VAL A 67 6.05 -25.81 -0.26
N PHE A 68 6.64 -26.36 -1.33
CA PHE A 68 7.65 -25.64 -2.12
C PHE A 68 7.09 -24.36 -2.74
N TRP A 69 5.88 -24.38 -3.30
CA TRP A 69 5.24 -23.17 -3.83
C TRP A 69 5.03 -22.10 -2.75
N ILE A 70 4.55 -22.49 -1.56
CA ILE A 70 4.39 -21.55 -0.44
C ILE A 70 5.74 -20.92 -0.06
N MET A 71 6.78 -21.73 0.05
CA MET A 71 8.10 -21.27 0.50
C MET A 71 8.83 -20.42 -0.55
N VAL A 72 8.74 -20.80 -1.83
CA VAL A 72 9.51 -20.18 -2.93
C VAL A 72 8.78 -19.00 -3.56
N VAL A 73 7.44 -18.98 -3.54
CA VAL A 73 6.63 -17.94 -4.19
C VAL A 73 5.91 -17.09 -3.15
N VAL A 74 5.01 -17.70 -2.37
CA VAL A 74 4.07 -16.94 -1.51
C VAL A 74 4.79 -16.18 -0.40
N TYR A 75 5.72 -16.84 0.30
CA TYR A 75 6.47 -16.22 1.40
C TYR A 75 7.33 -15.02 0.94
N PRO A 76 8.23 -15.16 -0.05
CA PRO A 76 9.05 -14.04 -0.50
C PRO A 76 8.21 -12.92 -1.12
N GLU A 77 7.14 -13.24 -1.86
CA GLU A 77 6.25 -12.23 -2.43
C GLU A 77 5.55 -11.40 -1.33
N ARG A 78 4.99 -12.05 -0.31
CA ARG A 78 4.37 -11.35 0.83
C ARG A 78 5.36 -10.47 1.58
N LYS A 79 6.59 -10.97 1.80
CA LYS A 79 7.65 -10.19 2.45
C LYS A 79 8.02 -8.98 1.61
N ARG A 80 8.22 -9.14 0.30
CA ARG A 80 8.54 -8.07 -0.65
C ARG A 80 7.45 -7.01 -0.69
N ASN A 81 6.19 -7.41 -0.85
CA ASN A 81 5.06 -6.48 -0.94
C ASN A 81 4.86 -5.71 0.39
N LYS A 82 5.14 -6.34 1.54
CA LYS A 82 5.14 -5.65 2.84
C LYS A 82 6.23 -4.56 2.90
N VAL A 83 7.45 -4.87 2.47
CA VAL A 83 8.57 -3.90 2.47
C VAL A 83 8.26 -2.72 1.54
N LEU A 84 7.82 -2.99 0.31
CA LEU A 84 7.50 -1.95 -0.67
C LEU A 84 6.39 -1.01 -0.20
N ARG A 85 5.31 -1.56 0.37
CA ARG A 85 4.22 -0.76 0.95
C ARG A 85 4.68 0.10 2.11
N GLU A 86 5.53 -0.45 2.98
CA GLU A 86 6.07 0.31 4.12
C GLU A 86 7.01 1.43 3.67
N ASN A 87 7.83 1.18 2.64
CA ASN A 87 8.66 2.22 2.02
C ASN A 87 7.82 3.32 1.39
N LEU A 88 6.78 2.98 0.63
CA LEU A 88 5.86 3.96 0.06
C LEU A 88 5.13 4.77 1.14
N ARG A 89 4.70 4.12 2.23
CA ARG A 89 4.10 4.81 3.38
C ARG A 89 5.08 5.81 3.98
N ARG A 90 6.34 5.42 4.20
CA ARG A 90 7.38 6.33 4.71
C ARG A 90 7.63 7.49 3.77
N ARG A 91 7.80 7.22 2.47
CA ARG A 91 7.97 8.25 1.44
C ARG A 91 6.82 9.25 1.43
N TYR A 92 5.59 8.79 1.63
CA TYR A 92 4.44 9.67 1.73
C TYR A 92 4.46 10.53 2.99
N GLN A 93 4.88 10.00 4.15
CA GLN A 93 5.07 10.81 5.35
C GLN A 93 6.21 11.82 5.19
N ASP A 94 7.35 11.40 4.63
CA ASP A 94 8.49 12.28 4.35
C ASP A 94 8.06 13.41 3.40
N PHE A 95 7.31 13.10 2.34
CA PHE A 95 6.72 14.09 1.45
C PHE A 95 5.88 15.13 2.20
N LYS A 96 5.01 14.70 3.13
CA LYS A 96 4.19 15.63 3.93
C LYS A 96 5.07 16.48 4.85
N GLU A 97 6.03 15.89 5.55
CA GLU A 97 6.95 16.61 6.44
C GLU A 97 7.76 17.66 5.67
N SER A 98 8.39 17.28 4.57
CA SER A 98 9.16 18.18 3.69
C SER A 98 8.26 19.29 3.13
N THR A 99 7.06 18.96 2.65
CA THR A 99 6.12 19.96 2.10
C THR A 99 5.71 20.99 3.15
N VAL A 100 5.35 20.55 4.36
CA VAL A 100 5.01 21.44 5.47
C VAL A 100 6.20 22.33 5.84
N GLN A 101 7.40 21.75 5.92
CA GLN A 101 8.61 22.51 6.24
C GLN A 101 8.89 23.59 5.19
N THR A 102 8.79 23.26 3.90
CA THR A 102 8.97 24.23 2.81
C THR A 102 7.91 25.34 2.85
N LEU A 103 6.65 25.02 3.18
CA LEU A 103 5.59 26.02 3.35
C LEU A 103 5.84 26.96 4.54
N LEU A 104 6.28 26.43 5.68
CA LEU A 104 6.59 27.25 6.85
C LEU A 104 7.78 28.18 6.57
N HIS A 105 8.82 27.64 5.93
CA HIS A 105 9.95 28.44 5.48
C HIS A 105 9.51 29.49 4.45
N ALA A 106 8.59 29.14 3.56
CA ALA A 106 7.99 30.05 2.59
C ALA A 106 7.34 31.27 3.27
N ALA A 107 6.54 31.02 4.31
CA ALA A 107 5.89 32.03 5.13
C ALA A 107 6.84 32.78 6.10
N GLY A 108 8.14 32.46 6.12
CA GLY A 108 9.10 33.05 7.06
C GLY A 108 8.92 32.60 8.51
N ILE A 109 8.25 31.48 8.74
CA ILE A 109 7.95 30.94 10.06
C ILE A 109 9.01 29.90 10.45
N SER A 110 9.69 30.13 11.58
CA SER A 110 10.58 29.14 12.17
C SER A 110 9.82 28.22 13.12
N CYS A 111 9.84 26.92 12.86
CA CYS A 111 9.26 25.90 13.74
C CYS A 111 10.29 24.79 14.03
N SER A 112 10.12 24.13 15.18
CA SER A 112 10.83 22.92 15.54
C SER A 112 10.36 21.72 14.71
N THR A 113 11.18 20.67 14.61
CA THR A 113 10.81 19.42 13.93
C THR A 113 9.55 18.77 14.53
N ALA A 114 9.32 18.92 15.84
CA ALA A 114 8.13 18.39 16.50
C ALA A 114 6.86 19.13 16.04
N GLU A 115 6.93 20.45 15.86
CA GLU A 115 5.82 21.26 15.37
C GLU A 115 5.51 20.96 13.89
N VAL A 116 6.55 20.79 13.07
CA VAL A 116 6.40 20.35 11.66
C VAL A 116 5.65 19.02 11.61
N ARG A 117 6.06 18.04 12.43
CA ARG A 117 5.37 16.75 12.51
C ARG A 117 3.93 16.88 12.95
N ASN A 118 3.65 17.72 13.94
CA ASN A 118 2.29 17.97 14.38
C ASN A 118 1.40 18.56 13.27
N LEU A 119 1.99 19.39 12.41
CA LEU A 119 1.33 19.98 11.23
C LEU A 119 1.18 19.02 10.04
N THR A 120 1.71 17.80 10.10
CA THR A 120 1.40 16.76 9.10
C THR A 120 0.04 16.11 9.31
N ASP A 121 -0.59 16.35 10.46
CA ASP A 121 -1.99 16.02 10.70
C ASP A 121 -2.89 17.06 10.02
N HIS A 122 -3.87 16.58 9.26
CA HIS A 122 -4.74 17.42 8.46
C HIS A 122 -5.54 18.45 9.25
N ARG A 123 -5.95 18.13 10.48
CA ARG A 123 -6.73 19.05 11.33
C ARG A 123 -5.83 20.17 11.82
N ASN A 124 -4.63 19.82 12.27
CA ASN A 124 -3.65 20.78 12.72
C ASN A 124 -3.15 21.66 11.58
N PHE A 125 -2.86 21.08 10.41
CA PHE A 125 -2.47 21.80 9.20
C PHE A 125 -3.52 22.85 8.84
N LYS A 126 -4.78 22.40 8.70
CA LYS A 126 -5.89 23.28 8.35
C LYS A 126 -6.09 24.36 9.41
N ALA A 127 -6.20 23.99 10.69
CA ALA A 127 -6.37 24.97 11.77
C ALA A 127 -5.24 26.02 11.80
N PHE A 128 -4.01 25.61 11.51
CA PHE A 128 -2.85 26.49 11.51
C PHE A 128 -2.85 27.47 10.34
N PHE A 129 -3.14 27.00 9.12
CA PHE A 129 -3.08 27.82 7.90
C PHE A 129 -4.40 28.52 7.54
N ASP A 130 -5.54 28.05 8.06
CA ASP A 130 -6.87 28.66 7.88
C ASP A 130 -7.13 29.77 8.92
N ALA A 131 -6.28 29.86 9.96
CA ALA A 131 -6.33 30.93 10.95
C ALA A 131 -6.16 32.32 10.31
N ASN A 132 -6.82 33.32 10.90
CA ASN A 132 -6.76 34.73 10.47
C ASN A 132 -7.04 34.91 8.97
N GLU A 133 -8.19 34.41 8.50
CA GLU A 133 -8.62 34.52 7.10
C GLU A 133 -7.59 33.99 6.09
N LYS A 134 -6.91 32.89 6.44
CA LYS A 134 -5.85 32.28 5.64
C LYS A 134 -4.62 33.16 5.42
N ALA A 135 -4.39 34.18 6.25
CA ALA A 135 -3.21 35.06 6.14
C ALA A 135 -1.90 34.28 6.01
N ARG A 136 -1.69 33.28 6.88
CA ARG A 136 -0.48 32.44 6.86
C ARG A 136 -0.34 31.60 5.59
N TRP A 137 -1.46 31.17 5.01
CA TRP A 137 -1.46 30.45 3.75
C TRP A 137 -1.07 31.37 2.59
N TYR A 138 -1.62 32.59 2.58
CA TYR A 138 -1.23 33.59 1.58
C TYR A 138 0.23 34.00 1.72
N ASP A 139 0.75 34.16 2.94
CA ASP A 139 2.17 34.42 3.20
C ASP A 139 3.06 33.28 2.66
N ALA A 140 2.65 32.02 2.85
CA ALA A 140 3.35 30.87 2.29
C ALA A 140 3.33 30.89 0.75
N LEU A 141 2.17 31.13 0.13
CA LEU A 141 2.06 31.18 -1.34
C LEU A 141 2.87 32.33 -1.95
N ASN A 142 2.80 33.52 -1.35
CA ASN A 142 3.61 34.66 -1.77
C ASN A 142 5.11 34.34 -1.63
N GLY A 143 5.51 33.74 -0.52
CA GLY A 143 6.89 33.32 -0.30
C GLY A 143 7.38 32.22 -1.25
N LEU A 144 6.49 31.39 -1.80
CA LEU A 144 6.80 30.46 -2.89
C LEU A 144 6.96 31.20 -4.22
N GLN A 145 6.08 32.19 -4.49
CA GLN A 145 6.13 32.99 -5.72
C GLN A 145 7.42 33.82 -5.80
N ASP A 146 7.85 34.38 -4.68
CA ASP A 146 9.04 35.23 -4.60
C ASP A 146 10.35 34.43 -4.66
N GLN A 147 10.31 33.14 -4.28
CA GLN A 147 11.50 32.29 -4.18
C GLN A 147 11.32 30.99 -4.96
N ARG A 148 11.71 31.01 -6.23
CA ARG A 148 11.57 29.90 -7.17
C ARG A 148 12.23 28.60 -6.71
N GLU A 149 13.33 28.68 -5.97
CA GLU A 149 14.01 27.50 -5.40
C GLU A 149 13.08 26.67 -4.52
N ARG A 150 12.18 27.32 -3.75
CA ARG A 150 11.21 26.61 -2.90
C ARG A 150 10.14 25.88 -3.71
N ILE A 151 9.78 26.39 -4.87
CA ILE A 151 8.88 25.72 -5.81
C ILE A 151 9.57 24.46 -6.36
N ASP A 152 10.84 24.60 -6.75
CA ASP A 152 11.61 23.47 -7.28
C ASP A 152 11.78 22.37 -6.23
N ASP A 153 11.99 22.72 -4.96
CA ASP A 153 12.02 21.77 -3.84
C ASP A 153 10.68 21.03 -3.68
N LEU A 154 9.54 21.74 -3.71
CA LEU A 154 8.22 21.11 -3.65
C LEU A 154 7.97 20.16 -4.83
N LEU A 155 8.35 20.57 -6.04
CA LEU A 155 8.21 19.75 -7.24
C LEU A 155 9.12 18.52 -7.21
N LEU A 156 10.31 18.64 -6.62
CA LEU A 156 11.21 17.52 -6.41
C LEU A 156 10.60 16.52 -5.42
N GLU A 157 10.05 16.98 -4.31
CA GLU A 157 9.37 16.12 -3.32
C GLU A 157 8.18 15.38 -3.92
N MET A 158 7.36 16.07 -4.72
CA MET A 158 6.27 15.43 -5.46
C MET A 158 6.80 14.40 -6.47
N GLU A 159 7.86 14.71 -7.21
CA GLU A 159 8.44 13.77 -8.19
C GLU A 159 8.98 12.52 -7.51
N MET A 160 9.69 12.65 -6.38
CA MET A 160 10.17 11.53 -5.59
C MET A 160 9.01 10.64 -5.11
N LEU A 161 7.88 11.22 -4.69
CA LEU A 161 6.68 10.46 -4.36
C LEU A 161 6.13 9.73 -5.60
N ALA A 162 6.03 10.41 -6.74
CA ALA A 162 5.52 9.81 -7.98
C ALA A 162 6.44 8.70 -8.52
N ASP A 163 7.75 8.81 -8.34
CA ASP A 163 8.72 7.79 -8.71
C ASP A 163 8.59 6.55 -7.82
N GLU A 164 8.44 6.73 -6.49
CA GLU A 164 8.20 5.62 -5.57
C GLU A 164 6.87 4.90 -5.89
N VAL A 165 5.81 5.66 -6.19
CA VAL A 165 4.53 5.10 -6.63
C VAL A 165 4.71 4.29 -7.92
N ARG A 166 5.43 4.82 -8.92
CA ARG A 166 5.72 4.10 -10.16
C ARG A 166 6.53 2.83 -9.92
N TYR A 167 7.51 2.88 -9.02
CA TYR A 167 8.28 1.71 -8.63
C TYR A 167 7.39 0.63 -7.99
N VAL A 168 6.46 1.02 -7.12
CA VAL A 168 5.49 0.08 -6.52
C VAL A 168 4.53 -0.49 -7.56
N LEU A 169 4.00 0.34 -8.47
CA LEU A 169 3.14 -0.11 -9.57
C LEU A 169 3.82 -1.14 -10.49
N ASP A 170 5.13 -1.01 -10.70
CA ASP A 170 5.92 -1.95 -11.52
C ASP A 170 6.21 -3.28 -10.80
N LYS A 171 6.36 -3.24 -9.46
CA LYS A 171 6.82 -4.41 -8.67
C LYS A 171 5.71 -5.20 -8.00
N ILE A 172 4.57 -4.58 -7.72
CA ILE A 172 3.44 -5.25 -7.05
C ILE A 172 2.31 -5.43 -8.04
N ASN A 173 1.79 -6.65 -8.11
CA ASN A 173 0.54 -6.91 -8.81
C ASN A 173 -0.62 -6.36 -7.99
N ILE A 174 -1.13 -5.19 -8.36
CA ILE A 174 -2.30 -4.57 -7.73
C ILE A 174 -3.56 -5.10 -8.41
N ASP A 175 -4.28 -5.97 -7.72
CA ASP A 175 -5.51 -6.58 -8.25
C ASP A 175 -6.70 -5.59 -8.31
N ASP A 176 -6.64 -4.48 -7.56
CA ASP A 176 -7.69 -3.46 -7.53
C ASP A 176 -7.44 -2.40 -8.62
N GLU A 177 -8.26 -2.44 -9.68
CA GLU A 177 -8.19 -1.52 -10.81
C GLU A 177 -8.32 -0.06 -10.38
N HIS A 178 -9.19 0.23 -9.41
CA HIS A 178 -9.37 1.59 -8.92
C HIS A 178 -8.10 2.11 -8.25
N VAL A 179 -7.42 1.27 -7.46
CA VAL A 179 -6.17 1.64 -6.77
C VAL A 179 -5.07 1.92 -7.79
N HIS A 180 -4.92 1.04 -8.77
CA HIS A 180 -3.94 1.19 -9.84
C HIS A 180 -4.21 2.44 -10.70
N ALA A 181 -5.47 2.68 -11.10
CA ALA A 181 -5.87 3.87 -11.84
C ALA A 181 -5.61 5.15 -11.03
N SER A 182 -5.96 5.17 -9.74
CA SER A 182 -5.75 6.32 -8.87
C SER A 182 -4.27 6.71 -8.77
N PHE A 183 -3.37 5.73 -8.60
CA PHE A 183 -1.94 5.99 -8.60
C PHE A 183 -1.42 6.50 -9.94
N LYS A 184 -1.93 5.99 -11.07
CA LYS A 184 -1.57 6.53 -12.39
C LYS A 184 -2.03 7.97 -12.58
N VAL A 185 -3.23 8.31 -12.12
CA VAL A 185 -3.74 9.69 -12.14
C VAL A 185 -2.87 10.61 -11.30
N LEU A 186 -2.48 10.19 -10.08
CA LEU A 186 -1.54 10.93 -9.24
C LEU A 186 -0.23 11.21 -9.96
N CYS A 187 0.43 10.18 -10.49
CA CYS A 187 1.70 10.32 -11.20
C CYS A 187 1.58 11.25 -12.41
N ALA A 188 0.50 11.11 -13.18
CA ALA A 188 0.24 11.98 -14.33
C ALA A 188 0.02 13.44 -13.89
N HIS A 189 -0.68 13.67 -12.79
CA HIS A 189 -0.93 15.01 -12.25
C HIS A 189 0.39 15.68 -11.80
N ILE A 190 1.22 14.97 -11.04
CA ILE A 190 2.54 15.45 -10.60
C ILE A 190 3.45 15.76 -11.79
N LEU A 191 3.52 14.87 -12.79
CA LEU A 191 4.30 15.11 -14.00
C LEU A 191 3.80 16.33 -14.78
N ARG A 192 2.48 16.57 -14.78
CA ARG A 192 1.89 17.73 -15.43
C ARG A 192 2.30 19.04 -14.74
N LEU A 193 2.25 19.08 -13.41
CA LEU A 193 2.66 20.25 -12.61
C LEU A 193 4.12 20.66 -12.87
N ARG A 194 5.01 19.68 -13.13
CA ARG A 194 6.42 19.95 -13.40
C ARG A 194 6.72 20.35 -14.84
N ARG A 195 6.08 19.70 -15.83
CA ARG A 195 6.54 19.75 -17.23
C ARG A 195 5.73 20.64 -18.16
N TYR A 196 4.50 21.01 -17.81
CA TYR A 196 3.64 21.77 -18.74
C TYR A 196 3.71 23.27 -18.50
N SER A 197 3.96 24.02 -19.58
CA SER A 197 3.96 25.50 -19.61
C SER A 197 2.60 26.12 -19.30
N THR A 198 1.49 25.39 -19.45
CA THR A 198 0.16 25.87 -19.03
C THR A 198 0.11 26.19 -17.53
N TYR A 199 0.94 25.52 -16.72
CA TYR A 199 1.06 25.78 -15.28
C TYR A 199 2.12 26.84 -14.97
N SER A 200 2.93 27.30 -15.93
CA SER A 200 4.05 28.21 -15.63
C SER A 200 3.62 29.66 -15.38
N TYR A 201 2.40 30.05 -15.76
CA TYR A 201 1.88 31.40 -15.50
C TYR A 201 1.33 31.58 -14.08
N ASP A 202 0.83 30.51 -13.46
CA ASP A 202 0.24 30.53 -12.11
C ASP A 202 0.61 29.26 -11.33
N GLN A 203 1.91 28.91 -11.37
CA GLN A 203 2.43 27.63 -10.88
C GLN A 203 2.16 27.42 -9.39
N VAL A 204 2.30 28.49 -8.62
CA VAL A 204 2.06 28.54 -7.17
C VAL A 204 0.62 28.16 -6.85
N LYS A 205 -0.37 28.62 -7.62
CA LYS A 205 -1.76 28.28 -7.37
C LYS A 205 -2.03 26.79 -7.56
N TYR A 206 -1.54 26.18 -8.64
CA TYR A 206 -1.78 24.76 -8.90
C TYR A 206 -1.04 23.86 -7.91
N ILE A 207 0.22 24.19 -7.58
CA ILE A 207 0.99 23.50 -6.55
C ILE A 207 0.30 23.66 -5.19
N GLY A 208 -0.08 24.90 -4.83
CA GLY A 208 -0.79 25.20 -3.59
C GLY A 208 -2.12 24.45 -3.50
N GLN A 209 -2.85 24.33 -4.59
CA GLN A 209 -4.10 23.57 -4.66
C GLN A 209 -3.88 22.09 -4.39
N PHE A 210 -2.86 21.49 -5.01
CA PHE A 210 -2.49 20.09 -4.79
C PHE A 210 -2.03 19.84 -3.35
N VAL A 211 -1.14 20.69 -2.84
CA VAL A 211 -0.60 20.60 -1.48
C VAL A 211 -1.71 20.77 -0.44
N TRP A 212 -2.58 21.77 -0.61
CA TRP A 212 -3.72 21.98 0.28
C TRP A 212 -4.66 20.78 0.26
N GLY A 213 -5.02 20.28 -0.94
CA GLY A 213 -5.90 19.12 -1.05
C GLY A 213 -5.33 17.87 -0.37
N THR A 214 -4.01 17.68 -0.46
CA THR A 214 -3.31 16.54 0.16
C THR A 214 -3.17 16.69 1.67
N LEU A 215 -2.63 17.82 2.15
CA LEU A 215 -2.33 18.04 3.57
C LEU A 215 -3.56 18.37 4.41
N ALA A 216 -4.50 19.18 3.88
CA ALA A 216 -5.74 19.50 4.58
C ALA A 216 -6.84 18.43 4.38
N GLN A 217 -6.57 17.39 3.57
CA GLN A 217 -7.53 16.36 3.18
C GLN A 217 -8.83 16.97 2.66
N TRP A 218 -8.71 17.85 1.68
CA TRP A 218 -9.85 18.63 1.18
C TRP A 218 -10.03 18.41 -0.33
N SER A 219 -11.24 18.02 -0.70
CA SER A 219 -11.69 17.87 -2.09
C SER A 219 -12.52 19.09 -2.49
N PHE A 220 -12.29 19.61 -3.70
CA PHE A 220 -13.14 20.66 -4.27
C PHE A 220 -14.57 20.19 -4.54
N VAL A 221 -14.77 18.87 -4.67
CA VAL A 221 -16.08 18.27 -4.95
C VAL A 221 -16.77 17.87 -3.65
N ASP A 222 -16.05 17.21 -2.75
CA ASP A 222 -16.63 16.54 -1.57
C ASP A 222 -16.40 17.31 -0.26
N GLY A 223 -15.60 18.39 -0.30
CA GLY A 223 -15.25 19.17 0.89
C GLY A 223 -14.23 18.45 1.78
N GLN A 224 -14.43 18.48 3.09
CA GLN A 224 -13.52 17.86 4.06
C GLN A 224 -13.64 16.33 4.01
N LEU A 225 -12.52 15.65 3.80
CA LEU A 225 -12.46 14.20 3.83
C LEU A 225 -12.11 13.71 5.24
N ASP A 226 -12.78 12.65 5.68
CA ASP A 226 -12.53 12.00 6.99
C ASP A 226 -11.31 11.07 6.97
N VAL A 227 -10.90 10.64 5.77
CA VAL A 227 -9.82 9.68 5.57
C VAL A 227 -8.92 10.15 4.45
N ASP A 228 -7.61 10.13 4.71
CA ASP A 228 -6.57 10.42 3.73
C ASP A 228 -6.70 9.46 2.52
N PRO A 229 -7.06 9.96 1.33
CA PRO A 229 -7.21 9.13 0.13
C PRO A 229 -5.92 8.43 -0.25
N MET A 230 -4.76 9.09 -0.10
CA MET A 230 -3.47 8.53 -0.45
C MET A 230 -3.08 7.42 0.52
N GLN A 231 -3.25 7.66 1.82
CA GLN A 231 -2.97 6.65 2.83
C GLN A 231 -3.88 5.42 2.63
N ARG A 232 -5.17 5.64 2.32
CA ARG A 232 -6.11 4.57 2.01
C ARG A 232 -5.67 3.77 0.78
N LEU A 233 -5.18 4.41 -0.27
CA LEU A 233 -4.61 3.73 -1.43
C LEU A 233 -3.39 2.90 -1.06
N ILE A 234 -2.45 3.45 -0.29
CA ILE A 234 -1.26 2.72 0.18
C ILE A 234 -1.63 1.49 1.03
N ASP A 235 -2.63 1.62 1.90
CA ASP A 235 -3.12 0.54 2.77
C ASP A 235 -3.89 -0.54 1.99
N SER A 236 -4.42 -0.18 0.81
CA SER A 236 -5.14 -1.09 -0.09
C SER A 236 -4.22 -1.97 -0.94
N ILE A 237 -2.93 -1.64 -1.04
CA ILE A 237 -1.87 -2.54 -1.53
C ILE A 237 -1.68 -3.70 -0.54
#